data_AF-A0A6A8MUD1-F1
#
_entry.id   AF-A0A6A8MUD1-F1
#
_cell.length_a   1.000
_cell.length_b   1.000
_cell.length_c   1.000
_cell.angle_alpha   90.00
_cell.angle_beta   90.00
_cell.angle_gamma   90.00
#
_symmetry.space_group_name_H-M   'P 1'
#
loop_
_entity.id
_entity.type
_entity.pdbx_description
1 polymer ?
#
loop_
_entity_poly.entity_id
_entity_poly.type
_entity_poly.pdbx_seq_one_letter_code
_entity_poly.pdbx_strand_id
1 'polypeptide(L)' 'MARTDANPPMPDFATDYVLQEVDPAYLTAAVKPKQFLHIDQSECILCEGCVDICPWKCIHMVSVSAIS' A
#
# COMPACT_ATOMS: atom_id res chain seq x y z
N MET A 1 23.27 1.45 -7.62
CA MET A 1 21.96 0.85 -7.31
C MET A 1 21.57 1.28 -5.91
N ALA A 2 20.60 2.20 -5.78
CA ALA A 2 20.08 2.54 -4.47
C ALA A 2 19.53 1.25 -3.87
N ARG A 3 20.02 0.85 -2.68
CA ARG A 3 19.34 -0.16 -1.88
C ARG A 3 17.99 0.46 -1.52
N THR A 4 16.96 0.12 -2.30
CA THR A 4 15.58 0.40 -1.92
C THR A 4 15.37 -0.39 -0.64
N ASP A 5 15.39 0.31 0.49
CA ASP A 5 15.04 -0.29 1.77
C ASP A 5 13.69 -0.99 1.58
N ALA A 6 13.65 -2.29 1.87
CA ALA A 6 12.46 -3.10 1.72
C ALA A 6 11.34 -2.61 2.67
N ASN A 7 11.71 -1.87 3.71
CA ASN A 7 10.79 -1.34 4.70
C ASN A 7 11.09 0.15 4.95
N PRO A 8 10.67 1.06 4.05
CA PRO A 8 10.80 2.48 4.32
C PRO A 8 10.00 2.86 5.58
N PRO A 9 10.42 3.90 6.33
CA PRO A 9 9.62 4.41 7.43
C PRO A 9 8.23 4.82 6.90
N MET A 10 7.21 4.63 7.74
CA MET A 10 5.85 5.04 7.37
C MET A 10 5.84 6.53 7.03
N PRO A 11 5.08 6.97 6.02
CA PRO A 11 4.93 8.39 5.74
C PRO A 11 4.29 9.08 6.94
N ASP A 12 4.72 10.30 7.21
CA ASP A 12 4.06 11.14 8.19
C ASP A 12 2.66 11.50 7.68
N PHE A 13 1.64 11.08 8.41
CA PHE A 13 0.27 11.47 8.12
C PHE A 13 0.04 12.89 8.62
N ALA A 14 0.13 13.86 7.71
CA ALA A 14 -0.16 15.26 8.00
C ALA A 14 -1.63 15.41 8.43
N THR A 15 -1.85 16.05 9.58
CA THR A 15 -3.20 16.35 10.12
C THR A 15 -3.56 17.82 9.98
N ASP A 16 -2.60 18.64 9.56
CA ASP A 16 -2.64 20.10 9.42
C ASP A 16 -2.93 20.54 7.97
N TYR A 17 -3.59 19.69 7.18
CA TYR A 17 -3.88 20.01 5.78
C TYR A 17 -4.97 21.09 5.66
N VAL A 18 -4.80 21.98 4.68
CA VAL A 18 -5.82 22.96 4.28
C VAL A 18 -6.48 22.47 3.00
N LEU A 19 -7.82 22.45 2.97
CA LEU A 19 -8.57 22.14 1.76
C LEU A 19 -8.41 23.29 0.76
N GLN A 20 -7.94 22.97 -0.45
CA GLN A 20 -7.79 23.93 -1.54
C GLN A 20 -8.40 23.35 -2.83
N GLU A 21 -9.04 24.21 -3.61
CA GLU A 21 -9.45 23.87 -4.97
C GLU A 21 -8.23 23.80 -5.88
N VAL A 22 -8.16 22.76 -6.72
CA VAL A 22 -7.05 22.49 -7.64
C VAL A 22 -7.58 22.13 -9.02
N ASP A 23 -6.81 22.43 -10.07
CA ASP A 23 -7.18 22.07 -11.44
C ASP A 23 -6.96 20.57 -11.73
N PRO A 24 -7.58 20.03 -12.79
CA PRO A 24 -7.45 18.61 -13.14
C PRO A 24 -6.01 18.16 -13.46
N ALA A 25 -5.16 19.04 -13.98
CA ALA A 25 -3.78 18.69 -14.33
C ALA A 25 -2.96 18.42 -13.07
N TYR A 26 -3.14 19.23 -12.01
CA TYR A 26 -2.54 19.00 -10.70
C TYR A 26 -2.88 17.60 -10.14
N LEU A 27 -4.16 17.19 -10.23
CA LEU A 27 -4.60 15.87 -9.76
C LEU A 27 -3.95 14.71 -10.53
N THR A 28 -3.72 14.88 -11.83
CA THR A 28 -3.12 13.84 -12.68
C THR A 28 -1.60 13.74 -12.56
N ALA A 29 -0.93 14.79 -12.08
CA ALA A 29 0.52 14.82 -11.89
C ALA A 29 0.98 14.03 -10.66
N ALA A 30 0.08 13.72 -9.72
CA ALA A 30 0.40 12.92 -8.55
C ALA A 30 0.76 11.48 -8.91
N VAL A 31 1.76 10.92 -8.22
CA VAL A 31 2.13 9.50 -8.33
C VAL A 31 0.93 8.67 -7.90
N LYS A 32 0.21 8.11 -8.87
CA LYS A 32 -0.85 7.14 -8.59
C LYS A 32 -0.19 5.88 -8.04
N PRO A 33 -0.44 5.50 -6.77
CA PRO A 33 0.00 4.18 -6.31
C PRO A 33 -0.59 3.13 -7.25
N LYS A 34 0.14 2.04 -7.50
CA LYS A 34 -0.40 0.94 -8.29
C LYS A 34 -1.71 0.48 -7.67
N GLN A 35 -2.82 0.73 -8.36
CA GLN A 35 -4.16 0.38 -7.88
C GLN A 35 -4.43 -1.13 -7.88
N PHE A 36 -3.60 -1.92 -8.57
CA PHE A 36 -3.81 -3.35 -8.70
C PHE A 36 -2.68 -4.13 -8.03
N LEU A 37 -3.05 -4.84 -6.96
CA LEU A 37 -2.26 -5.90 -6.36
C LEU A 37 -2.81 -7.24 -6.86
N HIS A 38 -2.03 -7.94 -7.68
CA HIS A 38 -2.38 -9.27 -8.16
C HIS A 38 -1.74 -10.32 -7.26
N ILE A 39 -2.55 -11.07 -6.51
CA ILE A 39 -2.11 -12.24 -5.73
C ILE A 39 -2.67 -13.48 -6.42
N ASP A 40 -1.78 -14.32 -6.95
CA ASP A 40 -2.16 -15.63 -7.46
C ASP A 40 -2.30 -16.62 -6.31
N GLN A 41 -3.49 -17.18 -6.14
CA GLN A 41 -3.78 -18.11 -5.06
C GLN A 41 -3.16 -19.49 -5.30
N SER A 42 -2.84 -19.89 -6.55
CA SER A 42 -2.20 -21.19 -6.80
C SER A 42 -0.73 -21.22 -6.38
N GLU A 43 -0.06 -20.06 -6.43
CA GLU A 43 1.36 -19.91 -6.07
C GLU A 43 1.55 -19.43 -4.63
N CYS A 44 0.49 -18.99 -3.95
CA CYS A 44 0.56 -18.48 -2.59
C CYS A 44 0.83 -19.62 -1.58
N ILE A 45 1.94 -19.50 -0.84
CA ILE A 45 2.34 -20.47 0.20
C ILE A 45 1.97 -20.03 1.63
N LEU A 46 1.14 -18.99 1.78
CA LEU A 46 0.69 -18.47 3.09
C LEU A 46 1.85 -18.04 4.02
N CYS A 47 2.93 -17.49 3.46
CA CYS A 47 4.11 -17.08 4.23
C CYS A 47 4.02 -15.69 4.86
N GLU A 48 2.93 -14.96 4.63
CA GLU A 48 2.71 -13.59 5.14
C GLU A 48 3.69 -12.51 4.61
N GLY A 49 4.59 -12.83 3.68
CA GLY A 49 5.57 -11.87 3.16
C GLY A 49 4.97 -10.62 2.50
N CYS A 50 3.75 -10.71 1.95
CA CYS A 50 3.04 -9.55 1.40
C CYS A 50 2.53 -8.59 2.49
N VAL A 51 2.26 -9.07 3.70
CA VAL A 51 1.88 -8.26 4.87
C VAL A 51 3.09 -7.46 5.34
N ASP A 52 4.23 -8.13 5.48
CA ASP A 52 5.47 -7.53 5.97
C ASP A 52 6.03 -6.45 5.05
N ILE A 53 6.00 -6.68 3.73
CA ILE A 53 6.56 -5.74 2.74
C ILE A 53 5.61 -4.58 2.40
N CYS A 54 4.37 -4.59 2.90
CA CYS A 54 3.38 -3.61 2.52
C CYS A 54 3.76 -2.21 3.03
N PRO A 55 4.08 -1.24 2.16
CA PRO A 55 4.52 0.08 2.59
C PRO A 55 3.40 0.88 3.27
N TRP A 56 2.14 0.55 2.97
CA TRP A 56 0.95 1.19 3.52
C TRP A 56 0.32 0.40 4.68
N LYS A 57 0.87 -0.77 5.03
CA LYS A 57 0.35 -1.69 6.05
C LYS A 57 -1.16 -1.95 5.93
N CYS A 58 -1.67 -2.03 4.70
CA CYS A 58 -3.08 -2.22 4.38
C CYS A 58 -3.46 -3.66 3.99
N ILE A 59 -2.48 -4.57 3.95
CA ILE A 59 -2.68 -5.99 3.67
C ILE A 59 -2.69 -6.73 5.01
N HIS A 60 -3.70 -7.57 5.23
CA HIS A 60 -3.85 -8.35 6.46
C HIS A 60 -4.13 -9.81 6.11
N MET A 61 -3.39 -10.72 6.74
CA MET A 61 -3.72 -12.15 6.72
C MET A 61 -4.79 -12.40 7.80
N VAL A 62 -5.87 -13.09 7.43
CA VAL A 62 -6.97 -13.41 8.35
C VAL A 62 -7.07 -14.91 8.52
N SER A 63 -7.45 -15.35 9.73
CA SER A 63 -7.73 -16.76 10.00
C SER A 63 -8.96 -17.24 9.23
N VAL A 64 -9.01 -18.53 8.90
CA VAL A 64 -10.15 -19.14 8.19
C VAL A 64 -11.47 -18.97 8.95
N SER A 65 -11.43 -18.91 10.28
CA SER A 65 -12.61 -18.63 11.12
C SER A 65 -13.17 -17.21 10.98
N ALA A 66 -12.49 -16.29 10.28
CA ALA A 66 -12.97 -14.93 10.07
C ALA A 66 -13.99 -14.82 8.93
N ILE A 67 -14.12 -15.86 8.10
CA ILE A 67 -15.02 -15.91 6.93
C ILE A 67 -16.12 -16.97 7.06
N SER A 68 -16.20 -17.66 8.20
CA SER A 68 -17.17 -18.73 8.47
C SER A 68 -18.50 -18.22 9.01
#